data_AF-A0A3D1BG62-F1
#
_entry.id   AF-A0A3D1BG62-F1
#
_cell.length_a   1.000
_cell.length_b   1.000
_cell.length_c   1.000
_cell.angle_alpha   90.00
_cell.angle_beta   90.00
_cell.angle_gamma   90.00
#
_symmetry.space_group_name_H-M   'P 1'
#
loop_
_entity.id
_entity.type
_entity.pdbx_description
1 polymer ?
#
loop_
_entity_poly.entity_id
_entity_poly.type
_entity_poly.pdbx_seq_one_letter_code
_entity_poly.pdbx_strand_id
1 'polypeptide(L)'
;MSRTFKALSMQPKVHFPAQFPGAVSNAFSSRQARQGHAWLGPWFLPLAALYAAALWLRHKAYDWGFLHSERGALPTLVVGNLELGGTGKTPHAMDLAKRLESRLGTGTVAILSRGHGRSSNRFQWVDEGCTWQHVGDEPWMMARALRPMPVAVGANRLEALRAMAQTRPELKAVVLDDGMQHRALVPDRLVCLQSRPNASWASALPAGPWRDLPSR
;
A
#
# COMPACT_ATOMS: atom_id res chain seq x y z
N MET A 1 -34.20 38.74 3.55
CA MET A 1 -33.62 37.44 3.95
C MET A 1 -33.07 36.75 2.71
N SER A 2 -31.75 36.70 2.53
CA SER A 2 -31.05 35.56 1.91
C SER A 2 -29.54 35.86 1.95
N ARG A 3 -28.83 35.18 2.85
CA ARG A 3 -27.36 35.22 2.95
C ARG A 3 -26.82 34.06 2.12
N THR A 4 -26.27 34.37 0.96
CA THR A 4 -25.56 33.38 0.12
C THR A 4 -24.19 33.13 0.72
N PHE A 5 -24.02 31.97 1.36
CA PHE A 5 -22.74 31.49 1.86
C PHE A 5 -21.80 31.19 0.68
N LYS A 6 -20.76 32.02 0.55
CA LYS A 6 -19.66 31.83 -0.39
C LYS A 6 -18.81 30.66 0.13
N ALA A 7 -18.94 29.48 -0.48
CA ALA A 7 -18.08 28.34 -0.19
C ALA A 7 -16.63 28.69 -0.55
N LEU A 8 -15.82 28.95 0.47
CA LEU A 8 -14.37 29.11 0.34
C LEU A 8 -13.80 27.73 -0.02
N SER A 9 -13.46 27.53 -1.30
CA SER A 9 -12.66 26.40 -1.76
C SER A 9 -11.24 26.54 -1.19
N MET A 10 -11.03 26.02 0.03
CA MET A 10 -9.70 25.79 0.58
C MET A 10 -9.12 24.57 -0.13
N GLN A 11 -8.35 24.80 -1.19
CA GLN A 11 -7.42 23.80 -1.66
C GLN A 11 -6.24 23.72 -0.67
N PRO A 12 -5.94 22.57 -0.05
CA PRO A 12 -4.67 22.43 0.64
C PRO A 12 -3.57 22.30 -0.44
N LYS A 13 -3.02 23.45 -0.84
CA LYS A 13 -1.75 23.51 -1.59
C LYS A 13 -0.62 23.12 -0.64
N VAL A 14 -0.42 21.82 -0.46
CA VAL A 14 0.86 21.30 0.05
C VAL A 14 1.68 20.90 -1.18
N HIS A 15 2.70 21.69 -1.49
CA HIS A 15 3.71 21.33 -2.48
C HIS A 15 4.51 20.14 -1.96
N PHE A 16 4.27 18.96 -2.52
CA PHE A 16 5.24 17.88 -2.47
C PHE A 16 6.53 18.39 -3.13
N PRO A 17 7.71 18.28 -2.47
CA PRO A 17 8.96 18.69 -3.08
C PRO A 17 9.11 17.97 -4.43
N ALA A 18 9.45 18.73 -5.48
CA ALA A 18 9.50 18.30 -6.89
C ALA A 18 10.57 17.23 -7.21
N GLN A 19 11.05 16.50 -6.19
CA GLN A 19 12.15 15.53 -6.26
C GLN A 19 11.69 14.10 -6.61
N PHE A 20 10.39 13.87 -6.82
CA PHE A 20 9.90 12.61 -7.38
C PHE A 20 8.96 12.87 -8.56
N PRO A 21 9.44 13.41 -9.68
CA PRO A 21 8.66 13.47 -10.91
C PRO A 21 8.47 12.04 -11.41
N GLY A 22 7.23 11.63 -11.70
CA GLY A 22 6.89 10.47 -12.56
C GLY A 22 7.72 9.19 -12.45
N ALA A 23 8.32 8.88 -11.29
CA ALA A 23 9.28 7.79 -11.23
C ALA A 23 8.56 6.48 -10.97
N VAL A 24 8.27 5.77 -12.06
CA VAL A 24 8.52 4.33 -12.08
C VAL A 24 10.03 4.18 -11.90
N SER A 25 10.53 4.33 -10.67
CA SER A 25 11.94 4.06 -10.41
C SER A 25 12.09 2.55 -10.40
N ASN A 26 12.67 2.02 -11.47
CA ASN A 26 13.29 0.71 -11.46
C ASN A 26 14.51 0.77 -10.52
N ALA A 27 14.26 0.83 -9.21
CA ALA A 27 15.29 0.63 -8.21
C ALA A 27 15.60 -0.87 -8.17
N PHE A 28 16.43 -1.30 -9.12
CA PHE A 28 16.84 -2.68 -9.27
C PHE A 28 17.87 -3.03 -8.19
N SER A 29 17.40 -3.56 -7.06
CA SER A 29 18.26 -4.22 -6.09
C SER A 29 18.58 -5.63 -6.62
N SER A 30 19.66 -5.77 -7.37
CA SER A 30 20.15 -7.08 -7.84
C SER A 30 20.80 -7.84 -6.70
N ARG A 31 19.99 -8.49 -5.84
CA ARG A 31 20.41 -9.76 -5.24
C ARG A 31 19.82 -10.89 -6.06
N GLN A 32 20.64 -11.40 -6.96
CA GLN A 32 20.36 -12.57 -7.79
C GLN A 32 20.30 -13.81 -6.89
N ALA A 33 19.17 -14.03 -6.23
CA ALA A 33 18.85 -15.33 -5.69
C ALA A 33 18.41 -16.21 -6.88
N ARG A 34 19.38 -16.90 -7.48
CA ARG A 34 19.09 -18.11 -8.27
C ARG A 34 18.42 -19.11 -7.32
N GLN A 35 17.10 -19.09 -7.26
CA GLN A 35 16.31 -20.17 -6.69
C GLN A 35 15.26 -20.57 -7.72
N GLY A 36 15.69 -21.42 -8.65
CA GLY A 36 14.77 -22.30 -9.33
C GLY A 36 14.29 -23.32 -8.31
N HIS A 37 12.98 -23.47 -8.13
CA HIS A 37 12.33 -24.70 -7.71
C HIS A 37 10.84 -24.56 -8.05
N ALA A 38 10.28 -25.62 -8.62
CA ALA A 38 8.94 -25.71 -9.20
C ALA A 38 7.86 -25.20 -8.23
N TRP A 39 7.30 -24.04 -8.56
CA TRP A 39 6.11 -23.52 -7.91
C TRP A 39 4.93 -24.35 -8.41
N LEU A 40 4.45 -25.30 -7.58
CA LEU A 40 3.38 -26.30 -7.83
C LEU A 40 3.39 -27.10 -9.17
N GLY A 41 4.26 -26.78 -10.13
CA GLY A 41 4.40 -27.45 -11.43
C GLY A 41 3.41 -26.96 -12.49
N PRO A 42 3.65 -27.30 -13.77
CA PRO A 42 2.84 -26.86 -14.92
C PRO A 42 1.38 -27.37 -14.89
N TRP A 43 1.08 -28.34 -14.02
CA TRP A 43 -0.27 -28.89 -13.81
C TRP A 43 -1.30 -27.85 -13.37
N PHE A 44 -0.85 -26.75 -12.76
CA PHE A 44 -1.73 -25.67 -12.29
C PHE A 44 -1.88 -24.52 -13.29
N LEU A 45 -1.29 -24.61 -14.48
CA LEU A 45 -1.44 -23.60 -15.53
C LEU A 45 -2.90 -23.27 -15.91
N PRO A 46 -3.85 -24.22 -16.04
CA PRO A 46 -5.23 -23.86 -16.35
C PRO A 46 -5.86 -23.04 -15.22
N LEU A 47 -5.56 -23.37 -13.96
CA LEU A 47 -6.05 -22.61 -12.82
C LEU A 47 -5.38 -21.23 -12.71
N ALA A 48 -4.10 -21.12 -13.07
CA ALA A 48 -3.41 -19.84 -13.15
C ALA A 48 -3.94 -18.96 -14.29
N ALA A 49 -4.30 -19.55 -15.43
CA ALA A 49 -4.95 -18.83 -16.52
C ALA A 49 -6.32 -18.29 -16.09
N LEU A 50 -7.12 -19.10 -15.37
CA LEU A 50 -8.41 -18.65 -14.82
C LEU A 50 -8.23 -17.52 -13.80
N TYR A 51 -7.25 -17.64 -12.90
CA TYR A 51 -6.92 -16.60 -11.93
C TYR A 51 -6.43 -15.32 -12.61
N ALA A 52 -5.55 -15.43 -13.61
CA ALA A 52 -5.07 -14.32 -14.43
C ALA A 52 -6.21 -13.64 -15.19
N ALA A 53 -7.14 -14.40 -15.76
CA ALA A 53 -8.33 -13.87 -16.44
C ALA A 53 -9.24 -13.12 -15.46
N ALA A 54 -9.48 -13.67 -14.26
CA ALA A 54 -10.25 -12.99 -13.21
C ALA A 54 -9.57 -11.69 -12.76
N LEU A 55 -8.25 -11.69 -12.57
CA LEU A 55 -7.48 -10.48 -12.26
C LEU A 55 -7.56 -9.44 -13.39
N TRP A 56 -7.41 -9.89 -14.64
CA TRP A 56 -7.51 -9.03 -15.81
C TRP A 56 -8.89 -8.39 -15.90
N LEU A 57 -9.97 -9.16 -15.73
CA LEU A 57 -11.33 -8.64 -15.74
C LEU A 57 -11.56 -7.65 -14.60
N ARG A 58 -11.08 -7.95 -13.39
CA ARG A 58 -11.12 -7.02 -12.25
C ARG A 58 -10.40 -5.73 -12.58
N HIS A 59 -9.22 -5.80 -13.21
CA HIS A 59 -8.46 -4.62 -13.62
C HIS A 59 -9.23 -3.80 -14.65
N LYS A 60 -9.78 -4.45 -15.68
CA LYS A 60 -10.63 -3.78 -16.67
C LYS A 60 -11.86 -3.15 -16.05
N ALA A 61 -12.48 -3.77 -15.04
CA ALA A 61 -13.61 -3.16 -14.33
C ALA A 61 -13.23 -1.85 -13.63
N TYR A 62 -12.02 -1.74 -13.04
CA TYR A 62 -11.51 -0.47 -12.51
C TYR A 62 -11.13 0.51 -13.64
N ASP A 63 -10.42 0.04 -14.66
CA ASP A 63 -9.93 0.88 -15.76
C ASP A 63 -11.08 1.46 -16.60
N TRP A 64 -12.18 0.72 -16.75
CA TRP A 64 -13.42 1.14 -17.41
C TRP A 64 -14.35 1.96 -16.48
N GLY A 65 -13.99 2.12 -15.20
CA GLY A 65 -14.78 2.90 -14.24
C GLY A 65 -16.05 2.22 -13.71
N PHE A 66 -16.25 0.91 -13.98
CA PHE A 66 -17.32 0.14 -13.35
C PHE A 66 -17.11 0.01 -11.83
N LEU A 67 -15.85 -0.11 -11.40
CA LEU A 67 -15.47 -0.08 -9.99
C LEU A 67 -14.88 1.29 -9.65
N HIS A 68 -15.34 1.85 -8.53
CA HIS A 68 -14.95 3.18 -8.11
C HIS A 68 -13.54 3.20 -7.52
N SER A 69 -12.74 4.17 -7.96
CA SER A 69 -11.43 4.48 -7.42
C SER A 69 -11.39 5.95 -7.02
N GLU A 70 -10.90 6.24 -5.82
CA GLU A 70 -10.82 7.59 -5.27
C GLU A 70 -9.44 7.84 -4.64
N ARG A 71 -9.06 9.12 -4.56
CA ARG A 71 -7.85 9.53 -3.84
C ARG A 71 -8.09 9.51 -2.33
N GLY A 72 -7.03 9.24 -1.57
CA GLY A 72 -7.06 9.30 -0.12
C GLY A 72 -7.32 10.71 0.41
N ALA A 73 -7.86 10.80 1.64
CA ALA A 73 -8.02 12.08 2.35
C ALA A 73 -6.68 12.72 2.76
N LEU A 74 -5.60 11.93 2.77
CA LEU A 74 -4.23 12.36 2.99
C LEU A 74 -3.38 11.93 1.80
N PRO A 75 -2.28 12.62 1.50
CA PRO A 75 -1.33 12.17 0.49
C PRO A 75 -0.75 10.79 0.80
N THR A 76 -0.68 9.92 -0.20
CA THR A 76 -0.37 8.51 -0.02
C THR A 76 0.83 8.04 -0.83
N LEU A 77 1.72 7.31 -0.16
CA LEU A 77 2.82 6.57 -0.76
C LEU A 77 2.62 5.09 -0.49
N VAL A 78 2.19 4.35 -1.51
CA VAL A 78 1.94 2.91 -1.39
C VAL A 78 3.22 2.14 -1.68
N VAL A 79 3.60 1.29 -0.74
CA VAL A 79 4.64 0.27 -0.94
C VAL A 79 3.94 -1.08 -1.07
N GLY A 80 4.37 -1.88 -2.04
CA GLY A 80 3.88 -3.24 -2.16
C GLY A 80 4.75 -4.10 -3.06
N ASN A 81 4.25 -5.29 -3.37
CA ASN A 81 4.89 -6.23 -4.26
C ASN A 81 3.82 -6.97 -5.09
N LEU A 82 4.27 -7.58 -6.17
CA LEU A 82 3.44 -8.41 -7.03
C LEU A 82 3.52 -9.89 -6.67
N GLU A 83 4.45 -10.29 -5.80
CA GLU A 83 4.78 -11.69 -5.49
C GLU A 83 4.35 -12.10 -4.06
N LEU A 84 4.03 -13.38 -3.87
CA LEU A 84 3.94 -14.03 -2.56
C LEU A 84 5.33 -14.32 -2.02
N GLY A 85 5.56 -13.98 -0.76
CA GLY A 85 6.84 -14.13 -0.07
C GLY A 85 7.37 -12.82 0.49
N GLY A 86 8.42 -12.92 1.30
CA GLY A 86 9.06 -11.80 1.97
C GLY A 86 9.96 -11.00 1.02
N THR A 87 9.38 -10.08 0.23
CA THR A 87 10.15 -9.17 -0.64
C THR A 87 10.70 -7.94 0.11
N GLY A 88 10.84 -8.02 1.44
CA GLY A 88 11.34 -6.91 2.26
C GLY A 88 10.45 -5.66 2.30
N LYS A 89 9.15 -5.76 1.96
CA LYS A 89 8.21 -4.62 1.92
C LYS A 89 8.22 -3.78 3.19
N THR A 90 8.04 -4.43 4.34
CA THR A 90 7.93 -3.75 5.62
C THR A 90 9.22 -2.98 5.97
N PRO A 91 10.44 -3.55 5.89
CA PRO A 91 11.68 -2.76 6.01
C PRO A 91 11.77 -1.57 5.05
N HIS A 92 11.37 -1.73 3.79
CA HIS A 92 11.39 -0.64 2.80
C HIS A 92 10.35 0.44 3.10
N ALA A 93 9.15 0.06 3.53
CA ALA A 93 8.11 1.00 3.95
C ALA A 93 8.55 1.82 5.17
N MET A 94 9.18 1.16 6.15
CA MET A 94 9.75 1.81 7.33
C MET A 94 10.87 2.81 6.97
N ASP A 95 11.82 2.42 6.11
CA ASP A 95 12.90 3.30 5.66
C ASP A 95 12.35 4.52 4.89
N LEU A 96 11.39 4.28 4.01
CA LEU A 96 10.77 5.33 3.20
C LEU A 96 9.96 6.31 4.07
N ALA A 97 9.23 5.80 5.06
CA ALA A 97 8.51 6.62 6.02
C ALA A 97 9.46 7.50 6.84
N LYS A 98 10.59 6.96 7.32
CA LYS A 98 11.63 7.75 8.03
C LYS A 98 12.24 8.84 7.15
N ARG A 99 12.53 8.53 5.88
CA ARG A 99 13.07 9.52 4.91
C ARG A 99 12.07 10.62 4.57
N LEU A 100 10.78 10.30 4.56
CA LEU A 100 9.73 11.31 4.39
C LEU A 100 9.60 12.17 5.64
N GLU A 101 9.60 11.55 6.83
CA GLU A 101 9.50 12.27 8.10
C GLU A 101 10.66 13.26 8.29
N SER A 102 11.89 12.86 7.95
CA SER A 102 13.05 13.76 8.03
C SER A 102 12.95 14.99 7.12
N ARG A 103 12.12 14.93 6.06
CA ARG A 103 11.87 16.04 5.14
C ARG A 103 10.64 16.86 5.50
N LEU A 104 9.61 16.23 6.05
CA LEU A 104 8.29 16.85 6.31
C LEU A 104 8.14 17.35 7.77
N GLY A 105 8.95 16.83 8.68
CA GLY A 105 8.95 17.11 10.11
C GLY A 105 8.48 15.92 10.93
N THR A 106 9.03 15.77 12.13
CA THR A 106 8.69 14.71 13.10
C THR A 106 7.20 14.68 13.40
N GLY A 107 6.61 13.49 13.41
CA GLY A 107 5.19 13.27 13.72
C GLY A 107 4.22 13.65 12.59
N THR A 108 4.72 14.10 11.43
CA THR A 108 3.86 14.47 10.29
C THR A 108 3.65 13.33 9.28
N VAL A 109 4.31 12.19 9.48
CA VAL A 109 4.19 11.01 8.63
C VAL A 109 3.62 9.86 9.46
N ALA A 110 2.77 9.04 8.86
CA ALA A 110 2.23 7.84 9.49
C ALA A 110 2.35 6.62 8.57
N ILE A 111 2.37 5.43 9.15
CA ILE A 111 2.23 4.18 8.40
C ILE A 111 0.81 3.62 8.56
N LEU A 112 0.20 3.16 7.46
CA LEU A 112 -1.05 2.41 7.46
C LEU A 112 -0.81 0.98 6.96
N SER A 113 -1.01 -0.01 7.82
CA SER A 113 -0.92 -1.42 7.47
C SER A 113 -2.29 -2.10 7.42
N ARG A 114 -2.38 -3.29 6.79
CA ARG A 114 -3.60 -4.11 6.82
C ARG A 114 -3.86 -4.70 8.21
N GLY A 115 -2.80 -4.95 8.99
CA GLY A 115 -2.90 -5.78 10.19
C GLY A 115 -3.42 -7.17 9.84
N HIS A 116 -2.57 -7.98 9.19
CA HIS A 116 -2.91 -9.36 8.90
C HIS A 116 -3.05 -10.16 10.20
N GLY A 117 -3.94 -11.15 10.23
CA GLY A 117 -4.09 -12.07 11.38
C GLY A 117 -4.78 -11.49 12.63
N ARG A 118 -5.31 -10.27 12.60
CA ARG A 118 -6.01 -9.67 13.74
C ARG A 118 -7.51 -9.97 13.77
N SER A 119 -8.10 -9.83 14.95
CA SER A 119 -9.54 -10.08 15.17
C SER A 119 -10.47 -8.98 14.65
N SER A 120 -10.00 -7.73 14.55
CA SER A 120 -10.80 -6.57 14.12
C SER A 120 -10.32 -5.99 12.79
N ASN A 121 -11.24 -5.78 11.86
CA ASN A 121 -10.96 -5.16 10.55
C ASN A 121 -11.08 -3.63 10.56
N ARG A 122 -11.52 -3.03 11.68
CA ARG A 122 -11.75 -1.59 11.78
C ARG A 122 -10.43 -0.81 11.82
N PHE A 123 -10.55 0.48 11.55
CA PHE A 123 -9.46 1.43 11.77
C PHE A 123 -9.08 1.48 13.26
N GLN A 124 -7.79 1.46 13.54
CA GLN A 124 -7.24 1.62 14.89
C GLN A 124 -5.80 2.14 14.81
N TRP A 125 -5.44 3.06 15.69
CA TRP A 125 -4.05 3.44 15.94
C TRP A 125 -3.36 2.35 16.76
N VAL A 126 -2.12 2.04 16.42
CA VAL A 126 -1.29 1.12 17.21
C VAL A 126 -0.63 1.91 18.32
N ASP A 127 -1.16 1.78 19.53
CA ASP A 127 -0.63 2.40 20.75
C ASP A 127 0.17 1.40 21.60
N GLU A 128 0.71 1.87 22.73
CA GLU A 128 1.52 1.05 23.64
C GLU A 128 0.70 -0.02 24.40
N GLY A 129 -0.61 0.16 24.52
CA GLY A 129 -1.53 -0.78 25.16
C GLY A 129 -2.02 -1.88 24.21
N CYS A 130 -1.83 -1.72 22.91
CA CYS A 130 -2.24 -2.70 21.92
C CYS A 130 -1.42 -4.00 22.00
N THR A 131 -2.11 -5.13 21.84
CA THR A 131 -1.47 -6.44 21.67
C THR A 131 -1.41 -6.80 20.19
N TRP A 132 -0.43 -7.64 19.83
CA TRP A 132 -0.29 -8.17 18.47
C TRP A 132 -1.56 -8.91 17.97
N GLN A 133 -2.37 -9.48 18.88
CA GLN A 133 -3.64 -10.12 18.51
C GLN A 133 -4.67 -9.12 17.96
N HIS A 134 -4.64 -7.87 18.44
CA HIS A 134 -5.60 -6.84 18.05
C HIS A 134 -5.18 -6.05 16.82
N VAL A 135 -3.89 -5.81 16.64
CA VAL A 135 -3.37 -4.98 15.54
C VAL A 135 -2.62 -5.77 14.47
N GLY A 136 -2.29 -7.04 14.74
CA GLY A 136 -1.39 -7.85 13.94
C GLY A 136 0.04 -7.78 14.46
N ASP A 137 0.81 -8.81 14.17
CA ASP A 137 2.24 -8.93 14.51
C ASP A 137 3.11 -7.87 13.81
N GLU A 138 2.95 -7.72 12.49
CA GLU A 138 3.74 -6.75 11.70
C GLU A 138 3.50 -5.30 12.15
N PRO A 139 2.26 -4.80 12.30
CA PRO A 139 2.04 -3.41 12.72
C PRO A 139 2.47 -3.14 14.15
N TRP A 140 2.31 -4.14 15.03
CA TRP A 140 2.78 -4.04 16.41
C TRP A 140 4.31 -3.90 16.48
N MET A 141 5.04 -4.68 15.68
CA MET A 141 6.49 -4.56 15.57
C MET A 141 6.91 -3.21 14.97
N MET A 142 6.25 -2.79 13.88
CA MET A 142 6.50 -1.49 13.25
C MET A 142 6.34 -0.33 14.23
N ALA A 143 5.22 -0.30 14.97
CA ALA A 143 4.93 0.78 15.93
C ALA A 143 6.05 0.93 16.97
N ARG A 144 6.57 -0.19 17.49
CA ARG A 144 7.67 -0.18 18.46
C ARG A 144 8.99 0.30 17.86
N ALA A 145 9.29 -0.11 16.63
CA ALA A 145 10.53 0.22 15.94
C ALA A 145 10.59 1.65 15.36
N LEU A 146 9.44 2.30 15.22
CA LEU A 146 9.31 3.59 14.54
C LEU A 146 9.01 4.77 15.48
N ARG A 147 8.88 4.56 16.79
CA ARG A 147 8.58 5.67 17.72
C ARG A 147 9.53 6.85 17.51
N PRO A 148 9.01 8.10 17.41
CA PRO A 148 7.62 8.50 17.71
C PRO A 148 6.62 8.45 16.53
N MET A 149 7.02 7.94 15.35
CA MET A 149 6.17 7.92 14.16
C MET A 149 4.94 7.01 14.35
N PRO A 150 3.72 7.53 14.12
CA PRO A 150 2.50 6.76 14.31
C PRO A 150 2.29 5.66 13.28
N VAL A 151 1.71 4.55 13.74
CA VAL A 151 1.30 3.41 12.91
C VAL A 151 -0.18 3.14 13.15
N ALA A 152 -0.94 2.94 12.08
CA ALA A 152 -2.34 2.57 12.11
C ALA A 152 -2.59 1.29 11.32
N VAL A 153 -3.73 0.67 11.62
CA VAL A 153 -4.21 -0.53 10.95
C VAL A 153 -5.65 -0.31 10.50
N GLY A 154 -6.00 -0.72 9.28
CA GLY A 154 -7.38 -0.63 8.78
C GLY A 154 -7.61 -1.38 7.48
N ALA A 155 -8.56 -2.30 7.41
CA ALA A 155 -8.76 -3.15 6.23
C ALA A 155 -9.21 -2.33 5.00
N ASN A 156 -10.14 -1.39 5.20
CA ASN A 156 -10.53 -0.40 4.19
C ASN A 156 -9.56 0.80 4.26
N ARG A 157 -8.78 1.02 3.19
CA ARG A 157 -7.74 2.06 3.18
C ARG A 157 -8.33 3.45 3.13
N LEU A 158 -9.43 3.63 2.42
CA LEU A 158 -10.08 4.92 2.24
C LEU A 158 -10.73 5.39 3.55
N GLU A 159 -11.46 4.51 4.22
CA GLU A 159 -12.01 4.78 5.55
C GLU A 159 -10.90 5.04 6.57
N ALA A 160 -9.83 4.24 6.56
CA ALA A 160 -8.70 4.44 7.45
C ALA A 160 -8.02 5.80 7.21
N LEU A 161 -7.76 6.18 5.96
CA LEU A 161 -7.15 7.48 5.63
C LEU A 161 -8.02 8.65 6.05
N ARG A 162 -9.35 8.54 5.92
CA ARG A 162 -10.30 9.54 6.43
C ARG A 162 -10.21 9.66 7.96
N ALA A 163 -10.21 8.53 8.67
CA ALA A 163 -10.09 8.52 10.12
C ALA A 163 -8.74 9.06 10.59
N MET A 164 -7.64 8.77 9.87
CA MET A 164 -6.32 9.35 10.14
C MET A 164 -6.33 10.87 9.98
N ALA A 165 -6.92 11.39 8.90
CA ALA A 165 -7.02 12.82 8.66
C ALA A 165 -7.82 13.55 9.76
N GLN A 166 -8.86 12.90 10.28
CA GLN A 166 -9.71 13.45 11.35
C GLN A 166 -9.03 13.41 12.71
N THR A 167 -8.33 12.32 13.04
CA THR A 167 -7.75 12.10 14.36
C THR A 167 -6.35 12.71 14.51
N ARG A 168 -5.64 12.94 13.41
CA ARG A 168 -4.31 13.53 13.35
C ARG A 168 -4.18 14.50 12.18
N PRO A 169 -4.76 15.71 12.28
CA PRO A 169 -4.75 16.71 11.22
C PRO A 169 -3.34 17.24 10.87
N GLU A 170 -2.35 17.02 11.73
CA GLU A 170 -0.95 17.36 11.51
C GLU A 170 -0.24 16.48 10.46
N LEU A 171 -0.85 15.36 10.08
CA LEU A 171 -0.27 14.44 9.09
C LEU A 171 -0.21 15.08 7.70
N LYS A 172 0.98 15.03 7.12
CA LYS A 172 1.30 15.51 5.78
C LYS A 172 1.39 14.39 4.75
N ALA A 173 1.69 13.16 5.18
CA ALA A 173 1.76 11.99 4.30
C ALA A 173 1.50 10.68 5.05
N VAL A 174 0.97 9.69 4.34
CA VAL A 174 0.78 8.32 4.83
C VAL A 174 1.49 7.32 3.92
N VAL A 175 2.32 6.46 4.52
CA VAL A 175 2.94 5.32 3.83
C VAL A 175 2.08 4.08 4.05
N LEU A 176 1.64 3.44 2.97
CA LEU A 176 0.84 2.22 3.07
C LEU A 176 1.73 1.00 2.87
N ASP A 177 1.76 0.11 3.87
CA ASP A 177 2.41 -1.20 3.75
C ASP A 177 1.42 -2.24 3.18
N ASP A 178 1.82 -2.88 2.08
CA ASP A 178 1.02 -3.80 1.27
C ASP A 178 -0.31 -3.21 0.77
N GLY A 179 -0.24 -1.98 0.24
CA GLY A 179 -1.39 -1.26 -0.30
C GLY A 179 -1.68 -1.56 -1.77
N MET A 180 -0.76 -2.21 -2.50
CA MET A 180 -0.84 -2.35 -3.96
C MET A 180 -2.15 -2.97 -4.42
N GLN A 181 -2.63 -4.05 -3.82
CA GLN A 181 -3.84 -4.74 -4.32
C GLN A 181 -5.15 -3.96 -4.07
N HIS A 182 -5.12 -2.85 -3.33
CA HIS A 182 -6.29 -2.06 -3.01
C HIS A 182 -6.57 -0.98 -4.08
N ARG A 183 -7.10 -1.40 -5.24
CA ARG A 183 -7.38 -0.52 -6.39
C ARG A 183 -8.44 0.57 -6.14
N ALA A 184 -9.28 0.43 -5.10
CA ALA A 184 -10.20 1.49 -4.71
C ALA A 184 -9.46 2.77 -4.30
N LEU A 185 -8.23 2.66 -3.79
CA LEU A 185 -7.35 3.82 -3.54
C LEU A 185 -6.49 4.10 -4.76
N VAL A 186 -6.57 5.33 -5.25
CA VAL A 186 -5.60 5.91 -6.20
C VAL A 186 -4.46 6.53 -5.39
N PRO A 187 -3.26 5.93 -5.38
CA PRO A 187 -2.14 6.49 -4.63
C PRO A 187 -1.53 7.69 -5.35
N ASP A 188 -0.97 8.63 -4.58
CA ASP A 188 -0.18 9.73 -5.18
C ASP A 188 1.15 9.22 -5.72
N ARG A 189 1.73 8.22 -5.03
CA ARG A 189 2.95 7.53 -5.44
C ARG A 189 2.87 6.04 -5.12
N LEU A 190 3.43 5.23 -6.01
CA LEU A 190 3.48 3.77 -5.88
C LEU A 190 4.93 3.29 -6.03
N VAL A 191 5.39 2.50 -5.06
CA VAL A 191 6.67 1.80 -5.10
C VAL A 191 6.39 0.30 -5.11
N CYS A 192 6.72 -0.35 -6.22
CA CYS A 192 6.58 -1.79 -6.39
C CYS A 192 7.95 -2.46 -6.19
N LEU A 193 8.03 -3.36 -5.21
CA LEU A 193 9.18 -4.21 -5.00
C LEU A 193 9.00 -5.52 -5.79
N GLN A 194 9.98 -5.83 -6.62
CA GLN A 194 9.99 -7.02 -7.45
C GLN A 194 11.29 -7.78 -7.22
N SER A 195 11.18 -9.08 -6.97
CA SER A 195 12.35 -9.94 -6.75
C SER A 195 12.61 -10.83 -7.96
N ARG A 196 11.58 -11.14 -8.76
CA ARG A 196 11.68 -11.96 -9.96
C ARG A 196 11.42 -11.12 -11.21
N PRO A 197 12.44 -10.81 -12.03
CA PRO A 197 12.20 -10.21 -13.33
C PRO A 197 11.47 -11.21 -14.25
N ASN A 198 10.70 -10.71 -15.22
CA ASN A 198 10.08 -11.48 -16.33
C ASN A 198 8.91 -12.41 -15.94
N ALA A 199 7.89 -11.86 -15.28
CA ALA A 199 6.65 -12.61 -15.07
C ALA A 199 5.69 -12.55 -16.24
N SER A 200 4.84 -13.58 -16.31
CA SER A 200 3.73 -13.68 -17.25
C SER A 200 2.48 -14.18 -16.52
N TRP A 201 1.36 -14.31 -17.24
CA TRP A 201 0.15 -14.93 -16.70
C TRP A 201 0.42 -16.36 -16.17
N ALA A 202 1.39 -17.08 -16.73
CA ALA A 202 1.77 -18.43 -16.30
C ALA A 202 2.48 -18.43 -14.93
N SER A 203 2.94 -17.27 -14.47
CA SER A 203 3.55 -17.08 -13.16
C SER A 203 2.52 -16.67 -12.09
N ALA A 204 1.24 -16.53 -12.44
CA ALA A 204 0.18 -16.19 -11.51
C ALA A 204 -0.18 -17.35 -10.59
N LEU A 205 -0.72 -17.02 -9.42
CA LEU A 205 -1.27 -18.01 -8.50
C LEU A 205 -2.30 -18.92 -9.21
N PRO A 206 -2.28 -20.25 -8.99
CA PRO A 206 -1.37 -21.04 -8.15
C PRO A 206 -0.16 -21.62 -8.88
N ALA A 207 0.04 -21.36 -10.18
CA ALA A 207 1.20 -21.89 -10.92
C ALA A 207 2.50 -21.12 -10.64
N GLY A 208 2.42 -19.88 -10.15
CA GLY A 208 3.57 -19.09 -9.71
C GLY A 208 3.20 -18.08 -8.62
N PRO A 209 4.19 -17.43 -7.98
CA PRO A 209 3.98 -16.59 -6.79
C PRO A 209 3.25 -15.29 -7.05
N TRP A 210 2.82 -15.01 -8.28
CA TRP A 210 2.31 -13.69 -8.60
C TRP A 210 0.87 -13.52 -8.13
N ARG A 211 0.68 -12.53 -7.25
CA ARG A 211 -0.61 -12.06 -6.73
C ARG A 211 -1.31 -11.09 -7.67
N ASP A 212 -0.60 -10.59 -8.66
CA ASP A 212 -1.11 -9.60 -9.60
C ASP A 212 -0.45 -9.73 -10.97
N LEU A 213 -1.06 -9.14 -12.00
CA LEU A 213 -0.54 -9.20 -13.37
C LEU A 213 0.57 -8.16 -13.60
N PRO A 214 1.61 -8.49 -14.39
CA PRO A 214 2.68 -7.55 -14.76
C PRO A 214 2.20 -6.38 -15.64
N SER A 215 1.04 -6.52 -16.30
CA SER A 215 0.43 -5.49 -17.15
C SER A 215 -0.20 -4.33 -16.37
N ARG A 216 -0.03 -4.32 -15.05
CA ARG A 216 -0.46 -3.25 -14.16
C ARG A 216 0.60 -2.18 -14.02
#